data_AF-A0A1D3D6P6-F1
#
_entry.id   AF-A0A1D3D6P6-F1
#
_cell.length_a   1.000
_cell.length_b   1.000
_cell.length_c   1.000
_cell.angle_alpha   90.00
_cell.angle_beta   90.00
_cell.angle_gamma   90.00
#
_symmetry.space_group_name_H-M   'P 1'
#
loop_
_entity.id
_entity.type
_entity.pdbx_description
1 polymer ?
#
loop_
_entity_poly.entity_id
_entity_poly.type
_entity_poly.pdbx_seq_one_letter_code
_entity_poly.pdbx_strand_id
1 'polypeptide(L)'
;MQEFSANAFAKASFALDAALRSDPDVPIGPGSTGIIAVMEAIDPGIPEYMLHVANIGDSRLMVLHEDGTFTPMSVDQKPSDPLEMSRVRRAGGSVIRTAMAVWRIDGRLALSRSFGDFVRPHSIQILSLCAL
;
A
#
# COMPACT_ATOMS: atom_id res chain seq x y z
N MET A 1 -6.79 17.33 17.74
CA MET A 1 -5.90 17.41 16.57
C MET A 1 -5.93 16.04 15.91
N GLN A 2 -6.24 15.96 14.61
CA GLN A 2 -6.18 14.67 13.90
C GLN A 2 -4.71 14.25 13.80
N GLU A 3 -4.41 12.99 14.10
CA GLU A 3 -3.04 12.45 14.07
C GLU A 3 -2.84 11.67 12.77
N PHE A 4 -1.95 12.14 11.89
CA PHE A 4 -1.61 11.49 10.62
C PHE A 4 -0.36 10.60 10.74
N SER A 5 -0.22 9.87 11.86
CA SER A 5 0.91 8.98 12.08
C SER A 5 0.83 7.71 11.23
N ALA A 6 1.97 7.02 11.08
CA ALA A 6 2.03 5.72 10.40
C ALA A 6 1.04 4.71 10.97
N ASN A 7 0.86 4.72 12.30
CA ASN A 7 -0.07 3.84 12.98
C ASN A 7 -1.53 4.20 12.67
N ALA A 8 -1.86 5.49 12.53
CA ALA A 8 -3.19 5.93 12.16
C ALA A 8 -3.58 5.46 10.75
N PHE A 9 -2.69 5.64 9.76
CA PHE A 9 -2.91 5.12 8.41
C PHE A 9 -3.02 3.60 8.39
N ALA A 10 -2.19 2.89 9.15
CA ALA A 10 -2.25 1.44 9.27
C ALA A 10 -3.61 1.00 9.82
N LYS A 11 -4.04 1.54 10.97
CA LYS A 11 -5.34 1.24 11.58
C LYS A 11 -6.51 1.53 10.66
N ALA A 12 -6.51 2.69 10.01
CA ALA A 12 -7.56 3.07 9.06
C ALA A 12 -7.63 2.11 7.88
N SER A 13 -6.48 1.70 7.34
CA SER A 13 -6.40 0.75 6.24
C SER A 13 -6.93 -0.63 6.64
N PHE A 14 -6.55 -1.16 7.81
CA PHE A 14 -7.11 -2.43 8.30
C PHE A 14 -8.60 -2.35 8.56
N ALA A 15 -9.09 -1.23 9.10
CA ALA A 15 -10.50 -1.03 9.36
C ALA A 15 -11.31 -1.01 8.05
N LEU A 16 -10.79 -0.33 7.02
CA LEU A 16 -11.39 -0.33 5.68
C LEU A 16 -11.42 -1.75 5.10
N ASP A 17 -10.31 -2.48 5.15
CA ASP A 17 -10.25 -3.82 4.59
C ASP A 17 -11.14 -4.83 5.33
N ALA A 18 -11.21 -4.72 6.65
CA ALA A 18 -12.11 -5.52 7.46
C ALA A 18 -13.59 -5.22 7.13
N ALA A 19 -13.92 -3.95 6.91
CA ALA A 19 -15.26 -3.54 6.48
C ALA A 19 -15.59 -4.16 5.11
N LEU A 20 -14.68 -4.05 4.12
CA LEU A 20 -14.82 -4.67 2.80
C LEU A 20 -15.02 -6.18 2.89
N ARG A 21 -14.32 -6.86 3.82
CA ARG A 21 -14.45 -8.31 4.01
C ARG A 21 -15.78 -8.72 4.63
N SER A 22 -16.36 -7.87 5.47
CA SER A 22 -17.62 -8.13 6.16
C SER A 22 -18.86 -7.77 5.33
N ASP A 23 -18.68 -6.99 4.28
CA ASP A 23 -19.77 -6.52 3.42
C ASP A 23 -20.21 -7.65 2.47
N PRO A 24 -21.48 -8.11 2.54
CA PRO A 24 -21.98 -9.19 1.69
C PRO A 24 -22.07 -8.81 0.20
N ASP A 25 -22.11 -7.51 -0.11
CA ASP A 25 -22.20 -7.01 -1.49
C ASP A 25 -20.82 -6.89 -2.15
N VAL A 26 -19.74 -6.97 -1.36
CA VAL A 26 -18.36 -6.92 -1.87
C VAL A 26 -17.90 -8.32 -2.27
N PRO A 27 -17.60 -8.56 -3.56
CA PRO A 27 -17.10 -9.86 -4.00
C PRO A 27 -15.70 -10.15 -3.43
N ILE A 28 -15.46 -11.43 -3.11
CA ILE A 28 -14.21 -11.95 -2.52
C ILE A 28 -13.01 -11.87 -3.50
N GLY A 29 -13.30 -11.92 -4.80
CA GLY A 29 -12.31 -12.05 -5.88
C GLY A 29 -11.45 -10.80 -6.16
N PRO A 30 -12.05 -9.62 -6.37
CA PRO A 30 -11.29 -8.43 -6.74
C PRO A 30 -10.54 -7.83 -5.56
N GLY A 31 -9.54 -7.02 -5.90
CA GLY A 31 -8.81 -6.17 -4.98
C GLY A 31 -8.43 -4.87 -5.67
N SER A 32 -7.98 -3.92 -4.87
CA SER A 32 -7.53 -2.61 -5.33
C SER A 32 -6.21 -2.23 -4.66
N THR A 33 -5.39 -1.48 -5.39
CA THR A 33 -4.31 -0.72 -4.76
C THR A 33 -4.89 0.51 -4.06
N GLY A 34 -4.10 1.14 -3.21
CA GLY A 34 -4.46 2.36 -2.52
C GLY A 34 -3.24 3.24 -2.29
N ILE A 35 -3.36 4.51 -2.68
CA ILE A 35 -2.39 5.54 -2.32
C ILE A 35 -3.16 6.70 -1.70
N ILE A 36 -2.76 7.08 -0.48
CA ILE A 36 -3.44 8.09 0.32
C ILE A 36 -2.43 9.17 0.62
N ALA A 37 -2.81 10.41 0.36
CA ALA A 37 -2.00 11.59 0.61
C ALA A 37 -2.81 12.61 1.40
N VAL A 38 -2.27 13.07 2.53
CA VAL A 38 -2.88 14.13 3.34
C VAL A 38 -1.89 15.29 3.41
N MET A 39 -2.35 16.47 2.99
CA MET A 39 -1.60 17.71 3.12
C MET A 39 -2.08 18.46 4.36
N GLU A 40 -1.16 18.73 5.28
CA GLU A 40 -1.41 19.47 6.51
C GLU A 40 -0.66 20.80 6.46
N ALA A 41 -1.40 21.91 6.54
CA ALA A 41 -0.78 23.23 6.68
C ALA A 41 -0.17 23.35 8.07
N ILE A 42 1.12 23.71 8.14
CA ILE A 42 1.85 23.81 9.41
C ILE A 42 1.56 25.17 10.08
N ASP A 43 1.55 26.24 9.28
CA ASP A 43 1.21 27.60 9.70
C ASP A 43 0.26 28.23 8.67
N PRO A 44 -0.91 28.76 9.05
CA PRO A 44 -1.84 29.41 8.13
C PRO A 44 -1.25 30.60 7.34
N GLY A 45 -0.17 31.21 7.84
CA GLY A 45 0.50 32.35 7.22
C GLY A 45 1.65 31.98 6.28
N ILE A 46 2.05 30.70 6.24
CA ILE A 46 3.20 30.23 5.45
C ILE A 46 2.70 29.17 4.46
N PRO A 47 3.01 29.25 3.16
CA PRO A 47 2.60 28.26 2.17
C PRO A 47 3.46 26.97 2.24
N GLU A 48 3.63 26.43 3.46
CA GLU A 48 4.35 25.19 3.75
C GLU A 48 3.38 24.12 4.24
N TYR A 49 3.53 22.92 3.69
CA TYR A 49 2.66 21.79 3.98
C TYR A 49 3.48 20.57 4.36
N MET A 50 3.05 19.87 5.40
CA MET A 50 3.48 18.51 5.68
C MET A 50 2.66 17.55 4.82
N LEU A 51 3.33 16.71 4.03
CA LEU A 51 2.67 15.72 3.18
C LEU A 51 2.82 14.32 3.80
N HIS A 52 1.72 13.77 4.28
CA HIS A 52 1.67 12.41 4.82
C HIS A 52 1.23 11.44 3.72
N VAL A 53 2.02 10.40 3.45
CA VAL A 53 1.74 9.43 2.38
C VAL A 53 1.65 8.01 2.91
N ALA A 54 0.62 7.28 2.49
CA ALA A 54 0.46 5.86 2.73
C ALA A 54 0.26 5.13 1.39
N ASN A 55 1.08 4.11 1.12
CA ASN A 55 0.99 3.29 -0.09
C ASN A 55 0.66 1.83 0.22
N ILE A 56 -0.26 1.27 -0.58
CA ILE A 56 -0.72 -0.12 -0.55
C ILE A 56 -0.81 -0.61 -2.00
N GLY A 57 0.19 -1.37 -2.43
CA GLY A 57 0.32 -1.89 -3.79
C GLY A 57 1.38 -1.18 -4.61
N ASP A 58 1.15 -1.08 -5.90
CA ASP A 58 2.11 -0.57 -6.89
C ASP A 58 1.67 0.71 -7.61
N SER A 59 0.66 1.40 -7.07
CA SER A 59 0.46 2.81 -7.35
C SER A 59 1.61 3.65 -6.77
N ARG A 60 1.83 4.85 -7.33
CA ARG A 60 2.98 5.69 -6.96
C ARG A 60 2.61 7.16 -6.86
N LEU A 61 3.10 7.83 -5.81
CA LEU A 61 3.02 9.27 -5.62
C LEU A 61 4.41 9.88 -5.80
N MET A 62 4.45 10.98 -6.53
CA MET A 62 5.66 11.74 -6.81
C MET A 62 5.32 13.23 -6.68
N VAL A 63 6.19 13.99 -6.04
CA VAL A 63 6.13 15.46 -6.02
C VAL A 63 6.97 15.96 -7.17
N LEU A 64 6.37 16.80 -8.03
CA LEU A 64 7.08 17.50 -9.11
C LEU A 64 7.54 18.87 -8.62
N HIS A 65 8.81 19.19 -8.85
CA HIS A 65 9.42 20.47 -8.50
C HIS A 65 9.42 21.42 -9.69
N GLU A 66 9.51 22.72 -9.42
CA GLU A 66 9.51 23.76 -10.48
C GLU A 66 10.69 23.64 -11.46
N ASP A 67 11.81 23.09 -10.99
CA ASP A 67 13.00 22.83 -11.81
C ASP A 67 12.85 21.59 -12.72
N GLY A 68 11.69 20.93 -12.69
CA GLY A 68 11.38 19.72 -13.46
C GLY A 68 11.90 18.43 -12.84
N THR A 69 12.58 18.49 -11.69
CA THR A 69 12.94 17.29 -10.92
C THR A 69 11.73 16.75 -10.16
N PHE A 70 11.84 15.54 -9.61
CA PHE A 70 10.77 14.95 -8.82
C PHE A 70 11.31 14.20 -7.61
N THR A 71 10.49 14.13 -6.55
CA THR A 71 10.76 13.29 -5.38
C THR A 71 9.72 12.19 -5.28
N PRO A 72 10.10 10.90 -5.34
CA PRO A 72 9.17 9.80 -5.10
C PRO A 72 8.79 9.76 -3.61
N MET A 73 7.49 9.75 -3.33
CA MET A 73 6.95 9.73 -1.96
C MET A 73 6.42 8.35 -1.54
N SER A 74 6.58 7.33 -2.39
CA SER A 74 6.09 5.98 -2.16
C SER A 74 6.98 4.96 -2.85
N VAL A 75 7.07 3.76 -2.28
CA VAL A 75 7.77 2.61 -2.86
C VAL A 75 6.76 1.56 -3.27
N ASP A 76 6.86 1.07 -4.51
CA ASP A 76 6.01 0.00 -5.03
C ASP A 76 6.19 -1.29 -4.23
N GLN A 77 5.09 -1.93 -3.88
CA GLN A 77 5.09 -3.17 -3.11
C GLN A 77 4.91 -4.35 -4.06
N LYS A 78 6.05 -4.84 -4.57
CA LYS A 78 6.13 -5.93 -5.54
C LYS A 78 6.55 -7.25 -4.87
N PRO A 79 6.07 -8.42 -5.33
CA PRO A 79 6.47 -9.71 -4.77
C PRO A 79 7.97 -10.03 -4.92
N SER A 80 8.66 -9.37 -5.85
CA SER A 80 10.11 -9.51 -6.06
C SER A 80 10.97 -8.81 -5.01
N ASP A 81 10.40 -7.87 -4.25
CA ASP A 81 11.11 -7.18 -3.18
C ASP A 81 11.52 -8.19 -2.08
N PRO A 82 12.79 -8.24 -1.64
CA PRO A 82 13.24 -9.21 -0.63
C PRO A 82 12.47 -9.14 0.71
N LEU A 83 12.07 -7.94 1.15
CA LEU A 83 11.29 -7.74 2.38
C LEU A 83 9.88 -8.28 2.20
N GLU A 84 9.25 -7.97 1.07
CA GLU A 84 7.91 -8.48 0.76
C GLU A 84 7.91 -9.99 0.54
N MET A 85 8.89 -10.52 -0.19
CA MET A 85 9.04 -11.96 -0.40
C MET A 85 9.20 -12.71 0.91
N SER A 86 10.05 -12.19 1.81
CA SER A 86 10.25 -12.77 3.14
C SER A 86 8.97 -12.73 3.97
N ARG A 87 8.24 -11.61 3.93
CA ARG A 87 6.95 -11.45 4.61
C ARG A 87 5.91 -12.43 4.09
N VAL A 88 5.80 -12.60 2.77
CA VAL A 88 4.87 -13.52 2.13
C VAL A 88 5.15 -14.96 2.55
N ARG A 89 6.43 -15.36 2.51
CA ARG A 89 6.87 -16.70 2.92
C ARG A 89 6.60 -16.98 4.39
N ARG A 90 6.85 -16.01 5.29
CA ARG A 90 6.54 -16.13 6.72
C ARG A 90 5.05 -16.32 6.99
N ALA A 91 4.19 -15.74 6.15
CA ALA A 91 2.73 -15.92 6.23
C ALA A 91 2.22 -17.21 5.54
N GLY A 92 3.12 -18.11 5.11
CA GLY A 92 2.77 -19.37 4.46
C GLY A 92 2.39 -19.25 2.98
N GLY A 93 2.56 -18.07 2.36
CA GLY A 93 2.39 -17.87 0.93
C GLY A 93 3.64 -18.24 0.13
N SER A 94 3.47 -18.48 -1.17
CA SER A 94 4.57 -18.69 -2.11
C SER A 94 4.79 -17.47 -3.00
N VAL A 95 6.04 -17.26 -3.40
CA VAL A 95 6.41 -16.23 -4.38
C VAL A 95 7.10 -16.95 -5.52
N ILE A 96 6.46 -16.95 -6.68
CA ILE A 96 6.93 -17.66 -7.87
C ILE A 96 7.23 -16.67 -8.99
N ARG A 97 8.27 -16.96 -9.77
CA ARG A 97 8.55 -16.25 -11.01
C ARG A 97 7.96 -17.06 -12.16
N THR A 98 7.00 -16.50 -12.88
CA THR A 98 6.32 -17.20 -13.98
C THR A 98 7.23 -17.34 -15.21
N ALA A 99 6.80 -18.15 -16.18
CA ALA A 99 7.48 -18.30 -17.47
C ALA A 99 7.64 -16.96 -18.23
N MET A 100 6.78 -15.97 -17.96
CA MET A 100 6.87 -14.61 -18.51
C MET A 100 7.76 -13.67 -17.67
N ALA A 101 8.61 -14.21 -16.79
CA ALA A 101 9.50 -13.47 -15.90
C ALA A 101 8.81 -12.52 -14.90
N VAL A 102 7.50 -12.67 -14.66
CA VAL A 102 6.74 -11.87 -13.69
C VAL A 102 6.69 -12.57 -12.34
N TRP A 103 7.01 -11.85 -11.28
CA TRP A 103 6.87 -12.36 -9.91
C TRP A 103 5.41 -12.29 -9.47
N ARG A 104 4.88 -13.42 -8.98
CA ARG A 104 3.51 -13.52 -8.48
C ARG A 104 3.46 -14.20 -7.12
N ILE A 105 2.61 -13.69 -6.25
CA ILE A 105 2.19 -14.38 -5.03
C ILE A 105 1.24 -15.50 -5.43
N ASP A 106 1.63 -16.73 -5.10
CA ASP A 106 0.91 -17.97 -5.36
C ASP A 106 0.44 -18.12 -6.80
N GLY A 107 1.26 -17.64 -7.73
CA GLY A 107 0.99 -17.67 -9.16
C GLY A 107 -0.14 -16.77 -9.63
N ARG A 108 -0.81 -16.02 -8.72
CA ARG A 108 -1.97 -15.18 -9.05
C ARG A 108 -1.64 -13.69 -9.03
N LEU A 109 -1.21 -13.13 -7.90
CA LEU A 109 -1.12 -11.68 -7.70
C LEU A 109 0.27 -11.13 -8.05
N ALA A 110 0.34 -10.13 -8.92
CA ALA A 110 1.58 -9.46 -9.31
C ALA A 110 2.02 -8.33 -8.34
N LEU A 111 1.26 -8.15 -7.27
CA LEU A 111 1.41 -7.15 -6.21
C LEU A 111 1.48 -7.86 -4.87
N SER A 112 2.20 -7.30 -3.90
CA SER A 112 2.36 -7.93 -2.59
C SER A 112 1.37 -7.44 -1.54
N ARG A 113 0.67 -6.33 -1.80
CA ARG A 113 -0.32 -5.72 -0.90
C ARG A 113 -1.46 -5.10 -1.71
N SER A 114 -2.68 -5.28 -1.23
CA SER A 114 -3.91 -4.70 -1.78
C SER A 114 -4.96 -4.62 -0.68
N PHE A 115 -6.00 -3.82 -0.93
CA PHE A 115 -7.31 -3.97 -0.32
C PHE A 115 -8.09 -5.05 -1.04
N GLY A 116 -8.91 -5.81 -0.33
CA GLY A 116 -9.67 -6.91 -0.90
C GLY A 116 -8.82 -8.16 -1.08
N ASP A 117 -8.96 -8.81 -2.25
CA ASP A 117 -8.27 -10.05 -2.59
C ASP A 117 -8.50 -11.19 -1.57
N PHE A 118 -9.73 -11.26 -1.03
CA PHE A 118 -10.14 -12.17 0.04
C PHE A 118 -10.20 -13.66 -0.34
N VAL A 119 -9.81 -14.00 -1.57
CA VAL A 119 -9.65 -15.39 -2.03
C VAL A 119 -8.74 -16.21 -1.10
N ARG A 120 -7.90 -15.52 -0.30
CA ARG A 120 -7.13 -16.12 0.78
C ARG A 120 -7.51 -15.58 2.16
N PRO A 121 -7.50 -16.43 3.21
CA PRO A 121 -7.78 -15.98 4.57
C PRO A 121 -6.71 -15.03 5.13
N HIS A 122 -5.46 -15.14 4.64
CA HIS A 122 -4.30 -14.36 5.08
C HIS A 122 -3.92 -13.31 4.03
N SER A 123 -4.80 -12.37 3.73
CA SER A 123 -4.41 -11.14 3.04
C SER A 123 -3.22 -10.57 3.80
N ILE A 124 -2.05 -10.69 3.19
CA ILE A 124 -0.78 -10.41 3.85
C ILE A 124 -0.74 -8.89 3.88
N GLN A 125 -1.28 -8.31 4.94
CA GLN A 125 -1.30 -6.88 5.17
C GLN A 125 -0.36 -6.61 6.33
N ILE A 126 0.51 -5.61 6.18
CA ILE A 126 0.68 -4.46 7.10
C ILE A 126 1.56 -3.45 6.35
N LEU A 127 1.07 -2.21 6.24
CA LEU A 127 1.74 -1.03 5.70
C LEU A 127 3.13 -0.83 6.31
N SER A 128 4.15 -0.81 5.46
CA SER A 128 5.39 -0.10 5.72
C SER A 128 5.07 1.31 5.24
N LEU A 129 4.74 2.19 6.17
CA LEU A 129 4.63 3.60 5.84
C LEU A 129 6.05 4.09 5.53
N CYS A 130 6.30 4.52 4.30
CA CYS A 130 7.36 5.47 4.07
C CYS A 130 6.82 6.81 4.56
N ALA A 131 7.09 7.15 5.82
CA ALA A 131 7.21 8.56 6.17
C ALA A 131 8.53 9.02 5.54
N LEU A 132 8.46 9.87 4.52
CA LEU A 132 9.58 10.74 4.15
C LEU A 132 9.36 12.08 4.85
#